data_AF-A0A1T4VLK8-F1
#
_entry.id   AF-A0A1T4VLK8-F1
#
_cell.length_a   1.000
_cell.length_b   1.000
_cell.length_c   1.000
_cell.angle_alpha   90.00
_cell.angle_beta   90.00
_cell.angle_gamma   90.00
#
_symmetry.space_group_name_H-M   'P 1'
#
loop_
_entity.id
_entity.type
_entity.pdbx_description
1 polymer ?
#
loop_
_entity_poly.entity_id
_entity_poly.type
_entity_poly.pdbx_seq_one_letter_code
_entity_poly.pdbx_strand_id
1 'polypeptide(L)'
;MIMKKKILMVLLIIIGIILLNLCRYTRLERKIIFANINHFTDVDFDKVNINNDEKNVDICFKVDHIHITHKIVKDLMNNSKKVVFDNKKYEAYKMTINILGAQRIIYAVTIDSNDEVEKVYCSTNVNEKLIPLSTIEKEYPSVKELYLEKFDYEDYSDLNNYKEFNNLKRVSFSVKPSDEVINYIKEKFPNCELKYDSDD
;
A
#
# COMPACT_ATOMS: atom_id res chain seq x y z
N MET A 1 45.90 14.08 -12.41
CA MET A 1 45.66 12.66 -12.76
C MET A 1 45.48 11.74 -11.54
N ILE A 2 46.26 11.92 -10.46
CA ILE A 2 46.20 11.11 -9.24
C ILE A 2 44.86 11.26 -8.47
N MET A 3 44.31 12.47 -8.33
CA MET A 3 42.99 12.68 -7.70
C MET A 3 41.84 11.97 -8.44
N LYS A 4 41.84 11.97 -9.79
CA LYS A 4 40.82 11.27 -10.59
C LYS A 4 40.86 9.75 -10.35
N LYS A 5 42.07 9.16 -10.23
CA LYS A 5 42.24 7.73 -9.89
C LYS A 5 41.76 7.40 -8.48
N LYS A 6 42.05 8.26 -7.50
CA LYS A 6 41.58 8.09 -6.11
C LYS A 6 40.05 8.18 -6.00
N ILE A 7 39.42 9.16 -6.66
CA ILE A 7 37.95 9.30 -6.69
C ILE A 7 37.31 8.08 -7.36
N LEU A 8 37.84 7.63 -8.50
CA LEU A 8 37.34 6.43 -9.18
C LEU A 8 37.42 5.19 -8.29
N MET A 9 38.53 5.02 -7.56
CA MET A 9 38.70 3.89 -6.65
C MET A 9 37.67 3.91 -5.50
N VAL A 10 37.40 5.08 -4.92
CA VAL A 10 36.37 5.23 -3.88
C VAL A 10 34.98 4.90 -4.42
N LEU A 11 34.64 5.38 -5.62
CA LEU A 11 33.36 5.05 -6.27
C LEU A 11 33.20 3.55 -6.51
N LEU A 12 34.26 2.86 -6.96
CA LEU A 12 34.23 1.41 -7.16
C LEU A 12 34.00 0.66 -5.84
N ILE A 13 34.58 1.12 -4.74
CA ILE A 13 34.35 0.54 -3.40
C ILE A 13 32.89 0.74 -2.99
N ILE A 14 32.32 1.95 -3.15
CA ILE A 14 30.92 2.25 -2.84
C ILE A 14 29.98 1.37 -3.67
N ILE A 15 30.20 1.28 -4.98
CA ILE A 15 29.42 0.41 -5.88
C ILE A 15 29.54 -1.05 -5.45
N GLY A 16 30.74 -1.52 -5.08
CA GLY A 16 30.96 -2.88 -4.59
C GLY A 16 30.16 -3.20 -3.33
N ILE A 17 30.12 -2.27 -2.36
CA ILE A 17 29.33 -2.41 -1.13
C ILE A 17 27.83 -2.46 -1.45
N ILE A 18 27.34 -1.59 -2.34
CA ILE A 18 25.93 -1.57 -2.76
C ILE A 18 25.55 -2.89 -3.45
N LEU A 19 26.38 -3.38 -4.37
CA LEU A 19 26.15 -4.65 -5.07
C LEU A 19 26.14 -5.85 -4.12
N LEU A 20 27.06 -5.88 -3.13
CA LEU A 20 27.10 -6.92 -2.11
C LEU A 20 25.83 -6.91 -1.25
N ASN A 21 25.33 -5.74 -0.86
CA ASN A 21 24.07 -5.63 -0.14
C ASN A 21 22.88 -6.11 -1.00
N LEU A 22 22.88 -5.80 -2.31
CA LEU A 22 21.85 -6.26 -3.23
C LEU A 22 21.81 -7.80 -3.39
N CYS A 23 22.95 -8.49 -3.22
CA CYS A 23 23.00 -9.95 -3.29
C CYS A 23 22.25 -10.65 -2.15
N ARG A 24 21.92 -9.96 -1.05
CA ARG A 24 21.14 -10.52 0.06
C ARG A 24 19.65 -10.67 -0.28
N TYR A 25 19.18 -9.93 -1.28
CA TYR A 25 17.78 -9.95 -1.71
C TYR A 25 17.53 -11.04 -2.76
N THR A 26 16.35 -11.64 -2.69
CA THR A 26 15.87 -12.58 -3.70
C THR A 26 15.76 -11.92 -5.07
N ARG A 27 15.59 -12.73 -6.13
CA ARG A 27 15.45 -12.21 -7.49
C ARG A 27 14.22 -11.31 -7.66
N LEU A 28 13.13 -11.62 -6.95
CA LEU A 28 11.91 -10.82 -7.00
C LEU A 28 12.12 -9.48 -6.29
N GLU A 29 12.64 -9.50 -5.07
CA GLU A 29 12.94 -8.30 -4.28
C GLU A 29 13.88 -7.36 -5.02
N ARG A 30 14.96 -7.87 -5.63
CA ARG A 30 15.85 -7.04 -6.47
C ARG A 30 15.10 -6.34 -7.60
N LYS A 31 14.20 -7.03 -8.29
CA LYS A 31 13.39 -6.41 -9.35
C LYS A 31 12.46 -5.32 -8.80
N ILE A 32 11.84 -5.55 -7.63
CA ILE A 32 11.00 -4.56 -6.97
C ILE A 32 11.81 -3.33 -6.56
N ILE A 33 12.99 -3.52 -5.96
CA ILE A 33 13.90 -2.43 -5.58
C ILE A 33 14.28 -1.61 -6.83
N PHE A 34 14.72 -2.26 -7.90
CA PHE A 34 15.11 -1.55 -9.13
C PHE A 34 13.94 -0.84 -9.81
N ALA A 35 12.75 -1.45 -9.84
CA ALA A 35 11.57 -0.83 -10.43
C ALA A 35 11.12 0.42 -9.66
N ASN A 36 11.49 0.54 -8.39
CA ASN A 36 11.09 1.63 -7.50
C ASN A 36 12.26 2.54 -7.08
N ILE A 37 13.41 2.46 -7.77
CA ILE A 37 14.64 3.16 -7.38
C ILE A 37 14.48 4.69 -7.30
N ASN A 38 13.53 5.25 -8.06
CA ASN A 38 13.24 6.69 -8.05
C ASN A 38 12.59 7.17 -6.74
N HIS A 39 12.10 6.27 -5.91
CA HIS A 39 11.44 6.57 -4.63
C HIS A 39 12.29 6.17 -3.42
N PHE A 40 13.56 5.79 -3.59
CA PHE A 40 14.43 5.38 -2.47
C PHE A 40 14.64 6.49 -1.43
N THR A 41 14.48 7.76 -1.81
CA THR A 41 14.53 8.89 -0.87
C THR A 41 13.23 9.08 -0.10
N ASP A 42 12.13 8.50 -0.59
CA ASP A 42 10.79 8.67 -0.04
C ASP A 42 10.40 7.46 0.82
N VAL A 43 10.82 6.27 0.39
CA VAL A 43 10.50 4.99 1.02
C VAL A 43 11.69 4.04 1.02
N ASP A 44 11.79 3.27 2.08
CA ASP A 44 12.73 2.15 2.17
C ASP A 44 12.04 0.84 1.82
N PHE A 45 12.66 0.04 0.96
CA PHE A 45 12.20 -1.33 0.74
C PHE A 45 12.49 -2.19 1.98
N ASP A 46 11.47 -2.87 2.52
CA ASP A 46 11.62 -3.77 3.67
C ASP A 46 11.81 -5.23 3.22
N LYS A 47 10.78 -5.82 2.63
CA LYS A 47 10.75 -7.24 2.27
C LYS A 47 9.63 -7.57 1.30
N VAL A 48 9.75 -8.74 0.66
CA VAL A 48 8.61 -9.42 0.01
C VAL A 48 8.28 -10.70 0.75
N ASN A 49 7.01 -10.90 1.10
CA ASN A 49 6.49 -12.17 1.61
C ASN A 49 5.59 -12.82 0.55
N ILE A 50 5.67 -14.14 0.40
CA ILE A 50 4.89 -14.89 -0.58
C ILE A 50 4.07 -15.92 0.17
N ASN A 51 2.76 -15.72 0.21
CA ASN A 51 1.81 -16.71 0.71
C ASN A 51 1.37 -17.59 -0.46
N ASN A 52 1.91 -18.82 -0.54
CA ASN A 52 1.56 -19.75 -1.63
C ASN A 52 0.16 -20.35 -1.46
N ASP A 53 -0.34 -20.45 -0.22
CA ASP A 53 -1.64 -21.06 0.07
C ASP A 53 -2.76 -20.11 -0.35
N GLU A 54 -2.63 -18.83 -0.01
CA GLU A 54 -3.58 -17.78 -0.41
C GLU A 54 -3.28 -17.19 -1.80
N LYS A 55 -2.18 -17.61 -2.43
CA LYS A 55 -1.64 -17.06 -3.68
C LYS A 55 -1.54 -15.53 -3.63
N ASN A 56 -0.82 -15.01 -2.66
CA ASN A 56 -0.63 -13.57 -2.45
C ASN A 56 0.87 -13.22 -2.34
N VAL A 57 1.26 -12.10 -2.95
CA VAL A 57 2.60 -11.51 -2.85
C VAL A 57 2.50 -10.19 -2.09
N ASP A 58 2.96 -10.18 -0.85
CA ASP A 58 3.00 -9.00 0.01
C ASP A 58 4.32 -8.26 -0.15
N ILE A 59 4.27 -6.99 -0.50
CA ILE A 59 5.44 -6.13 -0.72
C ILE A 59 5.41 -5.02 0.31
N CYS A 60 6.43 -4.94 1.16
CA CYS A 60 6.48 -3.97 2.25
C CYS A 60 7.48 -2.85 1.96
N PHE A 61 7.01 -1.61 2.09
CA PHE A 61 7.81 -0.39 2.09
C PHE A 61 7.68 0.32 3.43
N LYS A 62 8.77 0.87 3.94
CA LYS A 62 8.84 1.65 5.17
C LYS A 62 8.92 3.13 4.84
N VAL A 63 8.24 3.95 5.64
CA VAL A 63 8.35 5.40 5.63
C VAL A 63 8.94 5.87 6.95
N ASP A 64 10.09 6.52 6.90
CA ASP A 64 10.75 7.09 8.09
C ASP A 64 10.17 8.46 8.46
N HIS A 65 9.59 9.17 7.48
CA HIS A 65 8.92 10.45 7.64
C HIS A 65 7.57 10.45 6.91
N ILE A 66 6.56 11.12 7.47
CA ILE A 66 5.16 11.08 7.00
C ILE A 66 4.92 11.97 5.75
N HIS A 67 5.97 12.26 4.97
CA HIS A 67 5.85 13.03 3.73
C HIS A 67 5.62 12.17 2.49
N ILE A 68 5.23 10.90 2.65
CA ILE A 68 4.84 10.10 1.51
C ILE A 68 3.54 10.67 0.92
N THR A 69 3.61 11.04 -0.35
CA THR A 69 2.43 11.49 -1.08
C THR A 69 1.68 10.28 -1.62
N HIS A 70 0.38 10.45 -1.77
CA HIS A 70 -0.47 9.50 -2.49
C HIS A 70 0.08 9.14 -3.89
N LYS A 71 0.69 10.10 -4.59
CA LYS A 71 1.37 9.87 -5.88
C LYS A 71 2.50 8.84 -5.75
N ILE A 72 3.33 8.94 -4.71
CA ILE A 72 4.41 7.98 -4.47
C ILE A 72 3.83 6.59 -4.23
N VAL A 73 2.79 6.46 -3.41
CA VAL A 73 2.12 5.17 -3.16
C VAL A 73 1.60 4.54 -4.46
N LYS A 74 0.98 5.35 -5.33
CA LYS A 74 0.48 4.90 -6.63
C LYS A 74 1.60 4.45 -7.57
N ASP A 75 2.71 5.19 -7.61
CA ASP A 75 3.87 4.83 -8.43
C ASP A 75 4.51 3.52 -7.93
N LEU A 76 4.68 3.37 -6.60
CA LEU A 76 5.15 2.13 -5.97
C LEU A 76 4.28 0.93 -6.34
N MET A 77 2.96 1.10 -6.26
CA MET A 77 2.01 0.06 -6.62
C MET A 77 2.13 -0.33 -8.09
N ASN A 78 2.11 0.65 -9.02
CA ASN A 78 2.15 0.39 -10.45
C ASN A 78 3.46 -0.28 -10.90
N ASN A 79 4.59 0.15 -10.36
CA ASN A 79 5.89 -0.43 -10.68
C ASN A 79 6.01 -1.85 -10.14
N SER A 80 5.56 -2.08 -8.91
CA SER A 80 5.58 -3.40 -8.27
C SER A 80 4.63 -4.37 -8.96
N LYS A 81 3.43 -3.91 -9.33
CA LYS A 81 2.43 -4.66 -10.09
C LYS A 81 3.01 -5.26 -11.36
N LYS A 82 3.68 -4.43 -12.18
CA LYS A 82 4.36 -4.89 -13.41
C LYS A 82 5.37 -6.00 -13.12
N VAL A 83 6.19 -5.83 -12.09
CA VAL A 83 7.21 -6.84 -11.72
C VAL A 83 6.58 -8.17 -11.28
N VAL A 84 5.48 -8.13 -10.52
CA VAL A 84 4.80 -9.33 -10.02
C VAL A 84 4.03 -10.04 -11.13
N PHE A 85 3.18 -9.32 -11.87
CA PHE A 85 2.30 -9.94 -12.86
C PHE A 85 3.00 -10.31 -14.17
N ASP A 86 4.09 -9.64 -14.55
CA ASP A 86 4.94 -10.08 -15.67
C ASP A 86 5.78 -11.33 -15.34
N ASN A 87 5.78 -11.76 -14.07
CA ASN A 87 6.47 -12.96 -13.64
C ASN A 87 5.52 -14.17 -13.71
N LYS A 88 5.74 -15.06 -14.67
CA LYS A 88 4.96 -16.30 -14.88
C LYS A 88 4.68 -17.11 -13.61
N LYS A 89 5.56 -17.07 -12.61
CA LYS A 89 5.33 -17.79 -11.34
C LYS A 89 4.18 -17.19 -10.52
N TYR A 90 3.95 -15.89 -10.65
CA TYR A 90 3.03 -15.10 -9.82
C TYR A 90 1.96 -14.37 -10.64
N GLU A 91 1.85 -14.64 -11.94
CA GLU A 91 0.92 -13.96 -12.86
C GLU A 91 -0.56 -14.08 -12.44
N ALA A 92 -0.92 -15.17 -11.76
CA ALA A 92 -2.28 -15.42 -11.25
C ALA A 92 -2.39 -15.23 -9.73
N TYR A 93 -1.39 -14.62 -9.09
CA TYR A 93 -1.41 -14.31 -7.66
C TYR A 93 -2.09 -12.95 -7.47
N LYS A 94 -2.54 -12.68 -6.24
CA LYS A 94 -2.81 -11.32 -5.77
C LYS A 94 -1.51 -10.65 -5.37
N MET A 95 -1.49 -9.33 -5.41
CA MET A 95 -0.39 -8.53 -4.89
C MET A 95 -0.93 -7.57 -3.83
N THR A 96 -0.27 -7.49 -2.69
CA THR A 96 -0.55 -6.48 -1.66
C THR A 96 0.65 -5.57 -1.49
N ILE A 97 0.47 -4.28 -1.69
CA ILE A 97 1.43 -3.26 -1.27
C ILE A 97 1.10 -2.87 0.16
N ASN A 98 2.09 -2.93 1.05
CA ASN A 98 2.00 -2.48 2.44
C ASN A 98 2.96 -1.31 2.66
N ILE A 99 2.44 -0.18 3.11
CA ILE A 99 3.21 0.96 3.58
C ILE A 99 3.26 0.89 5.11
N LEU A 100 4.47 0.87 5.66
CA LEU A 100 4.75 0.70 7.07
C LEU A 100 5.24 2.01 7.68
N GLY A 101 4.57 2.51 8.71
CA GLY A 101 5.03 3.61 9.56
C GLY A 101 5.25 3.10 10.99
N ALA A 102 6.40 3.39 11.61
CA ALA A 102 6.74 2.91 12.95
C ALA A 102 6.46 1.39 13.15
N GLN A 103 6.81 0.58 12.15
CA GLN A 103 6.61 -0.89 12.10
C GLN A 103 5.15 -1.38 12.03
N ARG A 104 4.18 -0.48 11.82
CA ARG A 104 2.76 -0.85 11.63
C ARG A 104 2.31 -0.53 10.21
N ILE A 105 1.37 -1.30 9.67
CA ILE A 105 0.73 -0.98 8.39
C ILE A 105 -0.09 0.29 8.60
N ILE A 106 0.22 1.32 7.81
CA ILE A 106 -0.55 2.57 7.78
C ILE A 106 -1.41 2.67 6.52
N TYR A 107 -1.01 1.95 5.46
CA TYR A 107 -1.79 1.84 4.24
C TYR A 107 -1.47 0.54 3.52
N ALA A 108 -2.49 -0.14 3.02
CA ALA A 108 -2.29 -1.30 2.16
C ALA A 108 -3.37 -1.40 1.07
N VAL A 109 -2.95 -1.87 -0.10
CA VAL A 109 -3.84 -2.12 -1.24
C VAL A 109 -3.56 -3.51 -1.77
N THR A 110 -4.60 -4.35 -1.84
CA THR A 110 -4.57 -5.67 -2.46
C THR A 110 -5.25 -5.62 -3.82
N ILE A 111 -4.53 -6.08 -4.83
CA ILE A 111 -4.96 -6.08 -6.22
C ILE A 111 -4.79 -7.47 -6.83
N ASP A 112 -5.72 -7.87 -7.69
CA ASP A 112 -5.63 -9.12 -8.43
C ASP A 112 -4.89 -8.95 -9.77
N SER A 113 -4.68 -10.06 -10.47
CA SER A 113 -4.01 -10.10 -11.76
C SER A 113 -4.75 -9.37 -12.89
N ASN A 114 -6.03 -9.05 -12.69
CA ASN A 114 -6.87 -8.32 -13.65
C ASN A 114 -6.90 -6.82 -13.38
N ASP A 115 -6.05 -6.33 -12.46
CA ASP A 115 -6.02 -4.94 -12.02
C ASP A 115 -7.26 -4.53 -11.21
N GLU A 116 -8.03 -5.49 -10.67
CA GLU A 116 -9.14 -5.19 -9.76
C GLU A 116 -8.64 -5.06 -8.32
N VAL A 117 -8.95 -3.93 -7.70
CA VAL A 117 -8.66 -3.71 -6.28
C VAL A 117 -9.70 -4.43 -5.43
N GLU A 118 -9.24 -5.36 -4.60
CA GLU A 118 -10.09 -6.16 -3.73
C GLU A 118 -10.21 -5.52 -2.36
N LYS A 119 -9.09 -5.08 -1.79
CA LYS A 119 -9.02 -4.59 -0.41
C LYS A 119 -8.18 -3.33 -0.33
N VAL A 120 -8.69 -2.35 0.41
CA VAL A 120 -7.93 -1.19 0.88
C VAL A 120 -7.97 -1.18 2.40
N TYR A 121 -6.80 -1.11 3.01
CA TYR A 121 -6.64 -0.85 4.44
C TYR A 121 -5.99 0.53 4.59
N CYS A 122 -6.53 1.35 5.46
CA CYS A 122 -5.93 2.62 5.83
C CYS A 122 -6.03 2.84 7.33
N SER A 123 -4.92 3.33 7.90
CA SER A 123 -4.87 3.75 9.28
C SER A 123 -4.23 5.12 9.41
N THR A 124 -4.88 6.01 10.18
CA THR A 124 -4.24 7.29 10.52
C THR A 124 -3.46 7.09 11.81
N ASN A 125 -2.15 7.34 11.75
CA ASN A 125 -1.41 7.52 12.99
C ASN A 125 -1.86 8.86 13.59
N VAL A 126 -1.88 8.97 14.92
CA VAL A 126 -2.56 10.01 15.74
C VAL A 126 -2.31 11.47 15.30
N ASN A 127 -1.32 11.72 14.44
CA ASN A 127 -0.94 13.07 14.03
C ASN A 127 -1.20 13.42 12.55
N GLU A 128 -1.32 12.49 11.59
CA GLU A 128 -1.42 12.87 10.16
C GLU A 128 -2.14 11.83 9.27
N LYS A 129 -2.98 12.31 8.35
CA LYS A 129 -3.67 11.50 7.32
C LYS A 129 -2.71 11.18 6.16
N LEU A 130 -2.53 9.89 5.86
CA LEU A 130 -1.75 9.50 4.67
C LEU A 130 -2.53 9.74 3.37
N ILE A 131 -3.75 9.20 3.31
CA ILE A 131 -4.63 9.22 2.13
C ILE A 131 -6.06 9.43 2.61
N PRO A 132 -6.71 10.56 2.28
CA PRO A 132 -8.12 10.81 2.62
C PRO A 132 -9.05 9.77 1.99
N LEU A 133 -10.19 9.51 2.62
CA LEU A 133 -11.18 8.57 2.11
C LEU A 133 -11.72 8.98 0.73
N SER A 134 -11.96 10.28 0.52
CA SER A 134 -12.34 10.82 -0.80
C SER A 134 -11.35 10.48 -1.93
N THR A 135 -10.06 10.33 -1.61
CA THR A 135 -9.05 9.91 -2.59
C THR A 135 -9.18 8.42 -2.88
N ILE A 136 -9.36 7.60 -1.85
CA ILE A 136 -9.56 6.15 -1.99
C ILE A 136 -10.79 5.87 -2.86
N GLU A 137 -11.87 6.59 -2.60
CA GLU A 137 -13.14 6.47 -3.30
C GLU A 137 -13.02 6.74 -4.81
N LYS A 138 -12.31 7.82 -5.18
CA LYS A 138 -12.09 8.19 -6.59
C LYS A 138 -11.17 7.24 -7.32
N GLU A 139 -10.17 6.70 -6.63
CA GLU A 139 -9.16 5.84 -7.25
C GLU A 139 -9.58 4.38 -7.33
N TYR A 140 -10.30 3.92 -6.32
CA TYR A 140 -10.70 2.53 -6.16
C TYR A 140 -12.21 2.40 -6.01
N PRO A 141 -13.03 2.94 -6.94
CA PRO A 141 -14.48 2.91 -6.81
C PRO A 141 -15.04 1.49 -6.78
N SER A 142 -14.31 0.51 -7.35
CA SER A 142 -14.67 -0.90 -7.38
C SER A 142 -14.15 -1.74 -6.21
N VAL A 143 -13.55 -1.13 -5.19
CA VAL A 143 -13.04 -1.84 -4.01
C VAL A 143 -14.15 -2.66 -3.34
N LYS A 144 -13.80 -3.89 -2.93
CA LYS A 144 -14.75 -4.84 -2.30
C LYS A 144 -14.70 -4.73 -0.79
N GLU A 145 -13.52 -4.54 -0.21
CA GLU A 145 -13.32 -4.45 1.24
C GLU A 145 -12.54 -3.21 1.64
N LEU A 146 -13.11 -2.41 2.54
CA LEU A 146 -12.47 -1.22 3.09
C LEU A 146 -12.26 -1.39 4.61
N TYR A 147 -11.04 -1.15 5.08
CA TYR A 147 -10.68 -1.21 6.49
C TYR A 147 -10.12 0.14 6.92
N LEU A 148 -10.80 0.80 7.85
CA LEU A 148 -10.52 2.14 8.35
C LEU A 148 -10.14 2.04 9.84
N GLU A 149 -8.87 1.78 10.13
CA GLU A 149 -8.36 1.59 11.50
C GLU A 149 -7.81 2.89 12.07
N LYS A 150 -8.31 3.37 13.21
CA LYS A 150 -7.88 4.65 13.82
C LYS A 150 -7.87 5.76 12.78
N PHE A 151 -8.90 5.79 11.94
CA PHE A 151 -9.04 6.77 10.86
C PHE A 151 -9.69 8.05 11.41
N ASP A 152 -9.57 9.17 10.69
CA ASP A 152 -10.18 10.42 11.14
C ASP A 152 -11.71 10.34 11.10
N TYR A 153 -12.34 10.58 12.25
CA TYR A 153 -13.79 10.52 12.42
C TYR A 153 -14.52 11.42 11.43
N GLU A 154 -14.02 12.63 11.18
CA GLU A 154 -14.67 13.57 10.26
C GLU A 154 -14.68 13.03 8.82
N ASP A 155 -13.58 12.38 8.40
CA ASP A 155 -13.42 11.89 7.03
C ASP A 155 -14.30 10.66 6.77
N TYR A 156 -14.31 9.68 7.68
CA TYR A 156 -15.15 8.49 7.49
C TYR A 156 -16.61 8.69 7.94
N SER A 157 -16.95 9.79 8.61
CA SER A 157 -18.33 10.16 8.92
C SER A 157 -18.96 11.12 7.89
N ASP A 158 -18.21 11.54 6.85
CA ASP A 158 -18.76 12.29 5.72
C ASP A 158 -19.34 11.35 4.67
N LEU A 159 -20.65 11.42 4.49
CA LEU A 159 -21.41 10.65 3.50
C LEU A 159 -20.93 10.89 2.06
N ASN A 160 -20.38 12.07 1.76
CA ASN A 160 -19.88 12.39 0.42
C ASN A 160 -18.72 11.50 0.01
N ASN A 161 -17.95 10.97 0.97
CA ASN A 161 -16.80 10.11 0.74
C ASN A 161 -17.16 8.65 0.39
N TYR A 162 -18.44 8.38 0.13
CA TYR A 162 -18.97 7.04 -0.20
C TYR A 162 -19.79 6.97 -1.51
N LYS A 163 -19.95 8.10 -2.20
CA LYS A 163 -20.80 8.29 -3.38
C LYS A 163 -20.30 7.66 -4.69
N GLU A 164 -19.00 7.50 -4.92
CA GLU A 164 -18.41 6.94 -6.13
C GLU A 164 -18.12 5.44 -6.02
N PHE A 165 -18.10 4.87 -4.80
CA PHE A 165 -18.01 3.42 -4.64
C PHE A 165 -19.16 2.69 -5.35
N ASN A 166 -18.88 1.52 -5.91
CA ASN A 166 -19.86 0.74 -6.67
C ASN A 166 -19.96 -0.76 -6.29
N ASN A 167 -19.02 -1.29 -5.50
CA ASN A 167 -18.94 -2.73 -5.21
C ASN A 167 -18.54 -3.08 -3.77
N LEU A 168 -18.85 -2.21 -2.80
CA LEU A 168 -18.53 -2.47 -1.41
C LEU A 168 -19.27 -3.71 -0.89
N LYS A 169 -18.51 -4.67 -0.38
CA LYS A 169 -18.98 -5.89 0.28
C LYS A 169 -18.72 -5.87 1.78
N ARG A 170 -17.68 -5.18 2.22
CA ARG A 170 -17.36 -5.00 3.64
C ARG A 170 -16.75 -3.64 3.90
N VAL A 171 -17.19 -2.99 4.97
CA VAL A 171 -16.49 -1.84 5.55
C VAL A 171 -16.26 -2.11 7.03
N SER A 172 -15.00 -2.04 7.46
CA SER A 172 -14.60 -2.19 8.87
C SER A 172 -14.12 -0.86 9.40
N PHE A 173 -14.69 -0.42 10.51
CA PHE A 173 -14.33 0.82 11.18
C PHE A 173 -13.73 0.52 12.54
N SER A 174 -12.70 1.26 12.95
CA SER A 174 -12.21 1.18 14.34
C SER A 174 -13.19 1.76 15.35
N VAL A 175 -13.96 2.77 14.96
CA VAL A 175 -14.97 3.41 15.80
C VAL A 175 -16.23 3.57 14.95
N LYS A 176 -17.40 3.36 15.55
CA LYS A 176 -18.68 3.44 14.85
C LYS A 176 -18.88 4.84 14.21
N PRO A 177 -19.13 4.94 12.89
CA PRO A 177 -19.47 6.20 12.23
C PRO A 177 -20.87 6.70 12.61
N SER A 178 -21.24 7.88 12.12
CA SER A 178 -22.59 8.42 12.23
C SER A 178 -23.63 7.45 11.66
N ASP A 179 -24.84 7.43 12.26
CA ASP A 179 -25.94 6.59 11.76
C ASP A 179 -26.35 6.98 10.33
N GLU A 180 -26.12 8.24 9.94
CA GLU A 180 -26.33 8.71 8.57
C GLU A 180 -25.44 7.96 7.55
N VAL A 181 -24.15 7.82 7.83
CA VAL A 181 -23.23 7.04 6.98
C VAL A 181 -23.60 5.57 6.96
N ILE A 182 -23.96 5.00 8.12
CA ILE A 182 -24.38 3.60 8.22
C ILE A 182 -25.62 3.33 7.36
N ASN A 183 -26.63 4.19 7.47
CA ASN A 183 -27.86 4.06 6.70
C ASN A 183 -27.59 4.23 5.21
N TYR A 184 -26.78 5.22 4.82
CA TYR A 184 -26.39 5.41 3.43
C TYR A 184 -25.67 4.20 2.83
N ILE A 185 -24.68 3.62 3.54
CA ILE A 185 -23.96 2.44 3.06
C ILE A 185 -24.91 1.26 2.93
N LYS A 186 -25.85 1.06 3.87
CA LYS A 186 -26.85 -0.02 3.79
C LYS A 186 -27.87 0.18 2.67
N GLU A 187 -28.29 1.42 2.40
CA GLU A 187 -29.20 1.73 1.30
C GLU A 187 -28.52 1.50 -0.05
N LYS A 188 -27.28 1.98 -0.20
CA LYS A 188 -26.53 1.89 -1.46
C LYS A 188 -25.94 0.49 -1.71
N PHE A 189 -25.53 -0.20 -0.66
CA PHE A 189 -24.94 -1.53 -0.70
C PHE A 189 -25.64 -2.47 0.30
N PRO A 190 -26.85 -2.98 -0.02
CA PRO A 190 -27.67 -3.74 0.94
C PRO A 190 -27.03 -5.00 1.52
N ASN A 191 -26.05 -5.57 0.80
CA ASN A 191 -25.33 -6.76 1.23
C ASN A 191 -23.95 -6.44 1.83
N CYS A 192 -23.63 -5.16 2.05
CA CYS A 192 -22.35 -4.77 2.64
C CYS A 192 -22.33 -5.08 4.13
N GLU A 193 -21.36 -5.88 4.56
CA GLU A 193 -21.08 -6.18 5.96
C GLU A 193 -20.41 -4.96 6.62
N LEU A 194 -21.00 -4.44 7.70
CA LEU A 194 -20.39 -3.40 8.51
C LEU A 194 -19.80 -4.01 9.78
N LYS A 195 -18.50 -3.80 9.99
CA LYS A 195 -17.81 -4.20 11.22
C LYS A 195 -17.33 -2.99 11.98
N TYR A 196 -17.36 -3.11 13.29
CA TYR A 196 -16.84 -2.12 14.22
C TYR A 196 -15.88 -2.86 15.14
N ASP A 197 -14.67 -2.34 15.33
CA ASP A 197 -13.83 -2.85 16.41
C ASP A 197 -14.59 -2.57 17.72
N SER A 198 -14.82 -3.60 18.52
CA SER A 198 -15.41 -3.43 19.84
C SER A 198 -14.42 -2.69 20.71
N ASP A 199 -14.87 -1.62 21.36
CA ASP A 199 -14.10 -0.93 22.41
C ASP A 199 -13.77 -1.94 23.54
N ASP A 200 -12.58 -2.55 23.49
CA ASP A 200 -11.92 -3.21 24.63
C ASP A 200 -10.86 -2.27 25.22
#